data_AF-A0A091S8N9-F1
#
_entry.id   AF-A0A091S8N9-F1
#
_cell.length_a   1.000
_cell.length_b   1.000
_cell.length_c   1.000
_cell.angle_alpha   90.00
_cell.angle_beta   90.00
_cell.angle_gamma   90.00
#
_symmetry.space_group_name_H-M   'P 1'
#
loop_
_entity.id
_entity.type
_entity.pdbx_description
1 polymer ?
#
loop_
_entity_poly.entity_id
_entity_poly.type
_entity_poly.pdbx_seq_one_letter_code
_entity_poly.pdbx_strand_id
1 'polypeptide(L)'
;AATEPDADRRAYAVWVSEIMLQQTQVATVIDYYNRWMQKWPTLQALAQASLEEVNELWAGLGYYSRGKRLQEAARKVVSELAGQMPRTAEDLQKLLPGGGRYTAGSGAIASISYGQATGVVDGNVIRVLCRLRCIGADSSSPAVIDRLWDMANALVDRSRPGDFNQALMELGATVCVPKAPLCGECPVKQHCQAQLRVEKELAFASQKLFGKATPVPDVEDCGKCVACSSWGACHGTPQYLIVQRPSSGLLAGLWEFPSLPLAQDLQAEHCILCYLPAALFVCLSIPSQVIHIFSHIHQTYVVYSLSLDGDVTLDPASSPSRWVTVEEFHASAVSTAMKKV
;
A
#
# COMPACT_ATOMS: atom_id res chain seq x y z
N ALA A 1 10.42 14.66 -8.78
CA ALA A 1 10.83 13.96 -10.02
C ALA A 1 11.00 14.89 -11.22
N ALA A 2 9.98 15.68 -11.61
CA ALA A 2 10.03 16.50 -12.85
C ALA A 2 11.18 17.53 -12.93
N THR A 3 11.73 17.97 -11.80
CA THR A 3 12.86 18.92 -11.73
C THR A 3 14.24 18.26 -11.80
N GLU A 4 14.33 16.93 -11.76
CA GLU A 4 15.60 16.19 -11.78
C GLU A 4 16.13 16.13 -13.23
N PRO A 5 17.27 16.75 -13.55
CA PRO A 5 17.81 16.77 -14.92
C PRO A 5 18.35 15.41 -15.38
N ASP A 6 18.80 14.56 -14.46
CA ASP A 6 19.30 13.22 -14.79
C ASP A 6 18.12 12.27 -15.07
N ALA A 7 18.07 11.73 -16.28
CA ALA A 7 16.96 10.89 -16.73
C ALA A 7 16.86 9.56 -15.95
N ASP A 8 17.99 8.97 -15.55
CA ASP A 8 18.01 7.72 -14.78
C ASP A 8 17.59 7.96 -13.33
N ARG A 9 18.04 9.07 -12.72
CA ARG A 9 17.56 9.49 -11.39
C ARG A 9 16.07 9.84 -11.41
N ARG A 10 15.62 10.52 -12.47
CA ARG A 10 14.20 10.82 -12.68
C ARG A 10 13.39 9.55 -12.82
N ALA A 11 13.85 8.59 -13.62
CA ALA A 11 13.18 7.30 -13.80
C ALA A 11 13.10 6.50 -12.49
N TYR A 12 14.19 6.45 -11.74
CA TYR A 12 14.19 5.87 -10.40
C TYR A 12 13.19 6.57 -9.47
N ALA A 13 13.21 7.90 -9.43
CA ALA A 13 12.32 8.70 -8.59
C ALA A 13 10.84 8.50 -8.95
N VAL A 14 10.50 8.42 -10.25
CA VAL A 14 9.14 8.12 -10.73
C VAL A 14 8.75 6.69 -10.36
N TRP A 15 9.65 5.73 -10.56
CA TRP A 15 9.37 4.34 -10.25
C TRP A 15 9.07 4.11 -8.78
N VAL A 16 9.85 4.70 -7.88
CA VAL A 16 9.61 4.65 -6.43
C VAL A 16 8.22 5.19 -6.10
N SER A 17 7.85 6.37 -6.61
CA SER A 17 6.54 6.96 -6.34
C SER A 17 5.40 6.08 -6.88
N GLU A 18 5.54 5.54 -8.08
CA GLU A 18 4.52 4.67 -8.69
C GLU A 18 4.30 3.38 -7.90
N ILE A 19 5.37 2.75 -7.41
CA ILE A 19 5.25 1.55 -6.56
C ILE A 19 4.59 1.91 -5.22
N MET A 20 4.93 3.04 -4.61
CA MET A 20 4.32 3.49 -3.36
C MET A 20 2.83 3.81 -3.52
N LEU A 21 2.43 4.44 -4.64
CA LEU A 21 1.05 4.84 -4.92
C LEU A 21 0.10 3.69 -5.28
N GLN A 22 0.63 2.47 -5.51
CA GLN A 22 -0.22 1.30 -5.71
C GLN A 22 -1.10 1.05 -4.48
N GLN A 23 -2.41 1.28 -4.61
CA GLN A 23 -3.38 1.09 -3.53
C GLN A 23 -3.04 1.89 -2.26
N THR A 24 -2.36 3.03 -2.38
CA THR A 24 -2.03 3.92 -1.26
C THR A 24 -2.32 5.36 -1.68
N GLN A 25 -2.91 6.16 -0.79
CA GLN A 25 -3.29 7.54 -1.11
C GLN A 25 -2.07 8.45 -1.19
N VAL A 26 -2.11 9.45 -2.08
CA VAL A 26 -1.01 10.41 -2.28
C VAL A 26 -0.59 11.08 -0.97
N ALA A 27 -1.56 11.56 -0.17
CA ALA A 27 -1.29 12.22 1.11
C ALA A 27 -0.47 11.35 2.07
N THR A 28 -0.70 10.04 2.08
CA THR A 28 0.08 9.09 2.88
C THR A 28 1.48 8.86 2.30
N VAL A 29 1.61 8.84 0.97
CA VAL A 29 2.88 8.52 0.29
C VAL A 29 3.91 9.64 0.42
N ILE A 30 3.50 10.91 0.49
CA ILE A 30 4.42 12.07 0.48
C ILE A 30 5.56 11.91 1.48
N ASP A 31 5.26 11.64 2.76
CA ASP A 31 6.28 11.55 3.81
C ASP A 31 7.19 10.33 3.65
N TYR A 32 6.64 9.20 3.17
CA TYR A 32 7.42 8.00 2.90
C TYR A 32 8.36 8.19 1.71
N TYR A 33 7.86 8.79 0.64
CA TYR A 33 8.62 9.11 -0.55
C TYR A 33 9.79 10.04 -0.23
N ASN A 34 9.53 11.11 0.52
CA ASN A 34 10.57 12.07 0.90
C ASN A 34 11.68 11.42 1.74
N ARG A 35 11.33 10.64 2.77
CA ARG A 35 12.32 9.91 3.59
C ARG A 35 13.08 8.87 2.78
N TRP A 36 12.40 8.15 1.89
CA TRP A 36 13.00 7.16 0.99
C TRP A 36 14.03 7.79 0.07
N MET A 37 13.63 8.85 -0.64
CA MET A 37 14.52 9.55 -1.60
C MET A 37 15.66 10.30 -0.90
N GLN A 38 15.48 10.70 0.36
CA GLN A 38 16.55 11.26 1.18
C GLN A 38 17.60 10.20 1.55
N LYS A 39 17.18 8.99 1.94
CA LYS A 39 18.11 7.90 2.31
C LYS A 39 18.75 7.25 1.08
N TRP A 40 17.97 6.99 0.03
CA TRP A 40 18.41 6.36 -1.21
C TRP A 40 18.02 7.23 -2.41
N PRO A 41 18.82 8.27 -2.70
CA PRO A 41 18.54 9.19 -3.81
C PRO A 41 18.79 8.57 -5.18
N THR A 42 19.50 7.44 -5.24
CA THR A 42 19.87 6.75 -6.47
C THR A 42 19.54 5.26 -6.40
N LEU A 43 19.40 4.67 -7.57
CA LEU A 43 19.15 3.24 -7.71
C LEU A 43 20.31 2.40 -7.15
N GLN A 44 21.55 2.88 -7.30
CA GLN A 44 22.75 2.27 -6.73
C GLN A 44 22.72 2.27 -5.19
N ALA A 45 22.28 3.37 -4.58
CA ALA A 45 22.14 3.45 -3.12
C ALA A 45 21.10 2.46 -2.60
N LEU A 46 19.95 2.33 -3.28
CA LEU A 46 18.93 1.35 -2.92
C LEU A 46 19.42 -0.10 -3.10
N ALA A 47 20.17 -0.37 -4.18
CA ALA A 47 20.70 -1.71 -4.46
C ALA A 47 21.65 -2.22 -3.36
N GLN A 48 22.42 -1.30 -2.75
CA GLN A 48 23.36 -1.59 -1.66
C GLN A 48 22.70 -1.69 -0.28
N ALA A 49 21.47 -1.19 -0.12
CA ALA A 49 20.77 -1.25 1.15
C ALA A 49 20.54 -2.69 1.62
N SER A 50 20.42 -2.89 2.93
CA SER A 50 19.96 -4.16 3.48
C SER A 50 18.43 -4.30 3.31
N LEU A 51 17.91 -5.53 3.37
CA LEU A 51 16.45 -5.74 3.32
C LEU A 51 15.78 -5.20 4.60
N GLU A 52 16.47 -5.25 5.74
CA GLU A 52 15.98 -4.73 7.01
C GLU A 52 15.76 -3.22 6.91
N GLU A 53 16.73 -2.47 6.41
CA GLU A 53 16.60 -1.02 6.24
C GLU A 53 15.44 -0.65 5.30
N VAL A 54 15.26 -1.40 4.20
CA VAL A 54 14.15 -1.21 3.27
C VAL A 54 12.82 -1.45 3.96
N ASN A 55 12.70 -2.51 4.76
CA ASN A 55 11.49 -2.82 5.52
C ASN A 55 11.19 -1.74 6.57
N GLU A 56 12.20 -1.20 7.24
CA GLU A 56 12.06 -0.11 8.22
C GLU A 56 11.50 1.15 7.57
N LEU A 57 12.06 1.59 6.44
CA LEU A 57 11.54 2.78 5.75
C LEU A 57 10.17 2.55 5.10
N TRP A 58 9.83 1.31 4.73
CA TRP A 58 8.51 0.94 4.21
C TRP A 58 7.45 0.71 5.30
N ALA A 59 7.87 0.65 6.58
CA ALA A 59 7.00 0.27 7.69
C ALA A 59 5.82 1.22 7.87
N GLY A 60 4.61 0.68 7.75
CA GLY A 60 3.35 1.43 7.83
C GLY A 60 2.69 1.73 6.48
N LEU A 61 3.40 1.57 5.35
CA LEU A 61 2.82 1.79 4.01
C LEU A 61 1.98 0.59 3.50
N GLY A 62 2.12 -0.57 4.14
CA GLY A 62 1.45 -1.80 3.73
C GLY A 62 2.02 -2.42 2.45
N TYR A 63 1.63 -3.67 2.16
CA TYR A 63 2.10 -4.44 1.00
C TYR A 63 3.64 -4.43 0.86
N TYR A 64 4.33 -4.87 1.91
CA TYR A 64 5.80 -4.82 2.06
C TYR A 64 6.57 -5.55 0.96
N SER A 65 5.94 -6.53 0.30
CA SER A 65 6.51 -7.18 -0.88
C SER A 65 6.84 -6.20 -2.01
N ARG A 66 6.18 -5.04 -2.07
CA ARG A 66 6.50 -3.95 -3.01
C ARG A 66 7.89 -3.37 -2.77
N GLY A 67 8.22 -3.01 -1.53
CA GLY A 67 9.55 -2.47 -1.18
C GLY A 67 10.66 -3.48 -1.44
N LYS A 68 10.44 -4.75 -1.08
CA LYS A 68 11.36 -5.86 -1.39
C LYS A 68 11.59 -6.02 -2.89
N ARG A 69 10.52 -6.10 -3.69
CA ARG A 69 10.62 -6.23 -5.16
C ARG A 69 11.31 -5.03 -5.80
N LEU A 70 11.06 -3.82 -5.29
CA LEU A 70 11.73 -2.61 -5.75
C LEU A 70 13.24 -2.68 -5.52
N GLN A 71 13.69 -3.16 -4.35
CA GLN A 71 15.11 -3.39 -4.08
C GLN A 71 15.71 -4.50 -4.97
N GLU A 72 15.02 -5.64 -5.13
CA GLU A 72 15.45 -6.73 -6.01
C GLU A 72 15.64 -6.25 -7.45
N ALA A 73 14.66 -5.47 -7.94
CA ALA A 73 14.72 -4.86 -9.26
C ALA A 73 15.86 -3.84 -9.37
N ALA A 74 16.10 -3.03 -8.33
CA ALA A 74 17.23 -2.11 -8.30
C ALA A 74 18.58 -2.84 -8.37
N ARG A 75 18.75 -3.93 -7.60
CA ARG A 75 19.94 -4.78 -7.68
C ARG A 75 20.16 -5.33 -9.07
N LYS A 76 19.10 -5.83 -9.71
CA LYS A 76 19.14 -6.35 -11.07
C LYS A 76 19.60 -5.30 -12.08
N VAL A 77 19.07 -4.08 -12.02
CA VAL A 77 19.47 -2.98 -12.92
C VAL A 77 20.96 -2.65 -12.73
N VAL A 78 21.45 -2.62 -11.49
CA VAL A 78 22.88 -2.35 -11.22
C VAL A 78 23.77 -3.48 -11.74
N SER A 79 23.41 -4.74 -11.49
CA SER A 79 24.27 -5.88 -11.82
C SER A 79 24.21 -6.31 -13.29
N GLU A 80 23.03 -6.26 -13.90
CA GLU A 80 22.79 -6.79 -15.26
C GLU A 80 22.68 -5.70 -16.33
N LEU A 81 22.31 -4.47 -15.94
CA LEU A 81 22.09 -3.35 -16.88
C LEU A 81 23.07 -2.19 -16.65
N ALA A 82 24.19 -2.44 -15.97
CA ALA A 82 25.23 -1.46 -15.66
C ALA A 82 24.69 -0.18 -14.96
N GLY A 83 23.60 -0.32 -14.20
CA GLY A 83 22.95 0.79 -13.50
C GLY A 83 22.11 1.71 -14.39
N GLN A 84 21.88 1.35 -15.66
CA GLN A 84 21.06 2.11 -16.60
C GLN A 84 19.63 1.60 -16.60
N MET A 85 18.67 2.50 -16.39
CA MET A 85 17.26 2.12 -16.39
C MET A 85 16.79 1.85 -17.83
N PRO A 86 16.02 0.78 -18.08
CA PRO A 86 15.42 0.56 -19.39
C PRO A 86 14.56 1.75 -19.81
N ARG A 87 14.67 2.17 -21.08
CA ARG A 87 14.06 3.41 -21.57
C ARG A 87 12.68 3.24 -22.17
N THR A 88 12.31 2.01 -22.51
CA THR A 88 11.00 1.69 -23.10
C THR A 88 10.10 0.98 -22.10
N ALA A 89 8.80 1.21 -22.19
CA ALA A 89 7.80 0.52 -21.36
C ALA A 89 7.86 -1.00 -21.53
N GLU A 90 8.15 -1.47 -22.75
CA GLU A 90 8.32 -2.89 -23.05
C GLU A 90 9.53 -3.49 -22.34
N ASP A 91 10.69 -2.82 -22.38
CA ASP A 91 11.89 -3.30 -21.71
C ASP A 91 11.76 -3.20 -20.19
N LEU A 92 11.15 -2.13 -19.67
CA LEU A 92 10.84 -1.99 -18.24
C LEU A 92 9.98 -3.14 -17.75
N GLN A 93 8.97 -3.54 -18.53
CA GLN A 93 8.10 -4.66 -18.23
C GLN A 93 8.86 -6.01 -18.26
N LYS A 94 9.65 -6.25 -19.32
CA LYS A 94 10.36 -7.53 -19.49
C LYS A 94 11.50 -7.72 -18.51
N LEU A 95 12.23 -6.64 -18.20
CA LEU A 95 13.49 -6.72 -17.48
C LEU A 95 13.33 -6.53 -15.97
N LEU A 96 12.32 -5.80 -15.49
CA LEU A 96 12.17 -5.51 -14.06
C LEU A 96 11.16 -6.45 -13.37
N PRO A 97 11.51 -7.07 -12.21
CA PRO A 97 10.57 -7.87 -11.46
C PRO A 97 9.42 -7.01 -10.91
N GLY A 98 8.19 -7.51 -11.04
CA GLY A 98 6.97 -6.75 -10.73
C GLY A 98 6.45 -5.87 -11.87
N GLY A 99 7.15 -5.83 -13.02
CA GLY A 99 6.66 -5.28 -14.28
C GLY A 99 5.70 -6.22 -15.00
N GLY A 100 4.46 -6.34 -14.52
CA GLY A 100 3.40 -6.95 -15.33
C GLY A 100 3.05 -6.09 -16.54
N ARG A 101 2.42 -6.70 -17.55
CA ARG A 101 1.92 -6.02 -18.78
C ARG A 101 1.04 -4.81 -18.53
N TYR A 102 0.47 -4.74 -17.34
CA TYR A 102 -0.48 -3.74 -16.92
C TYR A 102 0.02 -2.92 -15.71
N THR A 103 1.32 -2.96 -15.40
CA THR A 103 1.86 -2.10 -14.35
C THR A 103 1.90 -0.68 -14.89
N ALA A 104 0.96 0.16 -14.44
CA ALA A 104 0.95 1.61 -14.72
C ALA A 104 2.34 2.25 -14.58
N GLY A 105 3.15 1.75 -13.63
CA GLY A 105 4.53 2.16 -13.42
C GLY A 105 5.45 2.07 -14.64
N SER A 106 5.37 1.05 -15.50
CA SER A 106 6.28 0.97 -16.67
C SER A 106 5.95 2.04 -17.72
N GLY A 107 4.66 2.22 -18.04
CA GLY A 107 4.20 3.29 -18.91
C GLY A 107 4.43 4.68 -18.30
N ALA A 108 4.27 4.82 -16.98
CA ALA A 108 4.51 6.06 -16.26
C ALA A 108 5.99 6.43 -16.29
N ILE A 109 6.91 5.50 -15.97
CA ILE A 109 8.35 5.74 -16.07
C ILE A 109 8.73 6.12 -17.51
N ALA A 110 8.28 5.33 -18.50
CA ALA A 110 8.64 5.55 -19.89
C ALA A 110 8.14 6.89 -20.44
N SER A 111 6.90 7.26 -20.12
CA SER A 111 6.30 8.52 -20.59
C SER A 111 6.80 9.75 -19.82
N ILE A 112 6.89 9.68 -18.49
CA ILE A 112 7.29 10.81 -17.62
C ILE A 112 8.79 11.05 -17.68
N SER A 113 9.60 10.00 -17.74
CA SER A 113 11.06 10.12 -17.64
C SER A 113 11.74 10.20 -18.99
N TYR A 114 11.24 9.44 -19.98
CA TYR A 114 11.88 9.30 -21.29
C TYR A 114 11.06 9.86 -22.45
N GLY A 115 9.87 10.39 -22.20
CA GLY A 115 9.02 10.96 -23.24
C GLY A 115 8.49 9.93 -24.24
N GLN A 116 8.44 8.63 -23.88
CA GLN A 116 7.83 7.63 -24.75
C GLN A 116 6.32 7.88 -24.83
N ALA A 117 5.79 7.97 -26.05
CA ALA A 117 4.36 8.14 -26.32
C ALA A 117 3.58 6.83 -26.07
N THR A 118 3.41 6.48 -24.80
CA THR A 118 2.62 5.34 -24.34
C THR A 118 1.63 5.80 -23.27
N GLY A 119 0.39 5.32 -23.36
CA GLY A 119 -0.64 5.61 -22.36
C GLY A 119 -0.37 4.89 -21.04
N VAL A 120 -1.00 5.35 -19.98
CA VAL A 120 -0.97 4.71 -18.65
C VAL A 120 -2.40 4.44 -18.19
N VAL A 121 -2.64 3.27 -17.61
CA VAL A 121 -3.94 2.90 -17.05
C VAL A 121 -3.77 2.45 -15.60
N ASP A 122 -4.23 3.29 -14.67
CA ASP A 122 -4.39 2.97 -13.25
C ASP A 122 -5.88 2.97 -12.85
N GLY A 123 -6.19 2.81 -11.56
CA GLY A 123 -7.57 2.83 -11.08
C GLY A 123 -8.30 4.17 -11.33
N ASN A 124 -7.56 5.28 -11.38
CA ASN A 124 -8.11 6.60 -11.69
C ASN A 124 -8.45 6.72 -13.18
N VAL A 125 -7.52 6.35 -14.06
CA VAL A 125 -7.69 6.35 -15.50
C VAL A 125 -8.79 5.38 -15.93
N ILE A 126 -8.87 4.18 -15.36
CA ILE A 126 -9.97 3.23 -15.63
C ILE A 126 -11.31 3.91 -15.43
N ARG A 127 -11.51 4.55 -14.27
CA ARG A 127 -12.76 5.24 -13.94
C ARG A 127 -13.05 6.39 -14.89
N VAL A 128 -12.04 7.21 -15.20
CA VAL A 128 -12.18 8.33 -16.14
C VAL A 128 -12.60 7.83 -17.53
N LEU A 129 -11.86 6.87 -18.10
CA LEU A 129 -12.12 6.34 -19.44
C LEU A 129 -13.46 5.62 -19.53
N CYS A 130 -13.83 4.83 -18.52
CA CYS A 130 -15.14 4.18 -18.47
C CYS A 130 -16.27 5.21 -18.47
N ARG A 131 -16.17 6.29 -17.70
CA ARG A 131 -17.17 7.37 -17.69
C ARG A 131 -17.17 8.16 -19.01
N LEU A 132 -15.99 8.51 -19.53
CA LEU A 132 -15.87 9.25 -20.79
C LEU A 132 -16.54 8.51 -21.96
N ARG A 133 -16.43 7.17 -22.00
CA ARG A 133 -17.01 6.34 -23.07
C ARG A 133 -18.27 5.57 -22.68
N CYS A 134 -18.82 5.81 -21.49
CA CYS A 134 -20.00 5.12 -20.97
C CYS A 134 -19.87 3.58 -21.01
N ILE A 135 -18.69 3.06 -20.63
CA ILE A 135 -18.44 1.63 -20.51
C ILE A 135 -18.97 1.16 -19.16
N GLY A 136 -20.06 0.38 -19.18
CA GLY A 136 -20.68 -0.22 -17.98
C GLY A 136 -20.31 -1.68 -17.72
N ALA A 137 -19.41 -2.25 -18.54
CA ALA A 137 -18.90 -3.60 -18.33
C ALA A 137 -17.96 -3.66 -17.11
N ASP A 138 -17.74 -4.87 -16.58
CA ASP A 138 -16.83 -5.10 -15.45
C ASP A 138 -15.42 -4.60 -15.76
N SER A 139 -15.00 -3.55 -15.05
CA SER A 139 -13.70 -2.90 -15.24
C SER A 139 -12.52 -3.74 -14.75
N SER A 140 -12.75 -4.87 -14.09
CA SER A 140 -11.70 -5.82 -13.72
C SER A 140 -11.47 -6.92 -14.78
N SER A 141 -12.34 -7.00 -15.79
CA SER A 141 -12.23 -7.99 -16.87
C SER A 141 -11.01 -7.71 -17.75
N PRO A 142 -10.18 -8.73 -18.09
CA PRO A 142 -9.03 -8.57 -18.97
C PRO A 142 -9.37 -7.90 -20.31
N ALA A 143 -10.50 -8.25 -20.92
CA ALA A 143 -10.92 -7.66 -22.19
C ALA A 143 -11.25 -6.17 -22.09
N VAL A 144 -11.83 -5.74 -20.96
CA VAL A 144 -12.12 -4.33 -20.70
C VAL A 144 -10.81 -3.59 -20.42
N ILE A 145 -9.93 -4.16 -19.61
CA ILE A 145 -8.60 -3.59 -19.34
C ILE A 145 -7.81 -3.39 -20.64
N ASP A 146 -7.73 -4.41 -21.51
CA ASP A 146 -7.06 -4.31 -22.81
C ASP A 146 -7.63 -3.16 -23.66
N ARG A 147 -8.96 -3.04 -23.70
CA ARG A 147 -9.62 -1.95 -24.42
C ARG A 147 -9.31 -0.57 -23.84
N LEU A 148 -9.21 -0.46 -22.52
CA LEU A 148 -8.83 0.79 -21.85
C LEU A 148 -7.37 1.16 -22.15
N TRP A 149 -6.47 0.18 -22.24
CA TRP A 149 -5.09 0.39 -22.68
C TRP A 149 -5.00 0.87 -24.13
N ASP A 150 -5.76 0.26 -25.04
CA ASP A 150 -5.83 0.72 -26.44
C ASP A 150 -6.30 2.19 -26.52
N MET A 151 -7.31 2.53 -25.72
CA MET A 151 -7.82 3.90 -25.65
C MET A 151 -6.80 4.88 -25.08
N ALA A 152 -6.11 4.52 -24.00
CA ALA A 152 -5.06 5.35 -23.41
C ALA A 152 -3.93 5.59 -24.41
N ASN A 153 -3.47 4.54 -25.11
CA ASN A 153 -2.45 4.65 -26.15
C ASN A 153 -2.91 5.47 -27.37
N ALA A 154 -4.20 5.44 -27.71
CA ALA A 154 -4.74 6.26 -28.79
C ALA A 154 -4.89 7.75 -28.40
N LEU A 155 -5.11 8.03 -27.11
CA LEU A 155 -5.35 9.38 -26.59
C LEU A 155 -4.07 10.11 -26.17
N VAL A 156 -3.01 9.39 -25.81
CA VAL A 156 -1.79 10.00 -25.27
C VAL A 156 -1.22 11.05 -26.22
N ASP A 157 -0.91 12.23 -25.68
CA ASP A 157 -0.27 13.29 -26.44
C ASP A 157 1.16 12.88 -26.83
N ARG A 158 1.48 12.91 -28.13
CA ARG A 158 2.78 12.47 -28.63
C ARG A 158 3.93 13.42 -28.29
N SER A 159 3.62 14.70 -28.03
CA SER A 159 4.61 15.73 -27.71
C SER A 159 4.90 15.82 -26.22
N ARG A 160 3.91 15.52 -25.38
CA ARG A 160 3.97 15.61 -23.92
C ARG A 160 3.29 14.41 -23.24
N PRO A 161 3.75 13.16 -23.50
CA PRO A 161 3.05 11.97 -23.03
C PRO A 161 3.05 11.84 -21.50
N GLY A 162 4.14 12.22 -20.84
CA GLY A 162 4.24 12.24 -19.37
C GLY A 162 3.20 13.17 -18.75
N ASP A 163 3.17 14.43 -19.18
CA ASP A 163 2.20 15.42 -18.70
C ASP A 163 0.75 14.98 -18.98
N PHE A 164 0.50 14.40 -20.16
CA PHE A 164 -0.83 13.89 -20.51
C PHE A 164 -1.27 12.77 -19.56
N ASN A 165 -0.42 11.77 -19.33
CA ASN A 165 -0.73 10.65 -18.43
C ASN A 165 -0.94 11.15 -17.00
N GLN A 166 -0.08 12.05 -16.51
CA GLN A 166 -0.25 12.67 -15.19
C GLN A 166 -1.54 13.48 -15.10
N ALA A 167 -1.88 14.27 -16.11
CA ALA A 167 -3.13 15.02 -16.14
C ALA A 167 -4.36 14.10 -16.11
N LEU A 168 -4.29 12.94 -16.79
CA LEU A 168 -5.39 11.98 -16.81
C LEU A 168 -5.56 11.27 -15.46
N MET A 169 -4.45 10.90 -14.79
CA MET A 169 -4.46 10.37 -13.43
C MET A 169 -4.98 11.40 -12.43
N GLU A 170 -4.49 12.64 -12.51
CA GLU A 170 -4.88 13.75 -11.63
C GLU A 170 -6.36 14.10 -11.79
N LEU A 171 -6.87 14.11 -13.03
CA LEU A 171 -8.29 14.29 -13.31
C LEU A 171 -9.14 13.24 -12.59
N GLY A 172 -8.70 11.99 -12.61
CA GLY A 172 -9.39 10.92 -11.87
C GLY A 172 -9.31 11.11 -10.36
N ALA A 173 -8.15 11.54 -9.84
CA ALA A 173 -7.91 11.71 -8.41
C ALA A 173 -8.67 12.89 -7.79
N THR A 174 -8.81 14.02 -8.51
CA THR A 174 -9.28 15.29 -7.94
C THR A 174 -10.68 15.71 -8.40
N VAL A 175 -11.08 15.37 -9.63
CA VAL A 175 -12.35 15.83 -10.22
C VAL A 175 -13.30 14.67 -10.47
N CYS A 176 -12.86 13.68 -11.24
CA CYS A 176 -13.65 12.51 -11.61
C CYS A 176 -13.57 11.43 -10.52
N VAL A 177 -13.84 11.82 -9.28
CA VAL A 177 -13.72 10.99 -8.07
C VAL A 177 -14.77 9.87 -7.99
N PRO A 178 -14.57 8.82 -7.18
CA PRO A 178 -15.49 7.68 -7.11
C PRO A 178 -16.94 8.04 -6.74
N LYS A 179 -17.13 8.89 -5.72
CA LYS A 179 -18.43 9.37 -5.25
C LYS A 179 -18.56 10.87 -5.54
N ALA A 180 -19.72 11.30 -6.04
CA ALA A 180 -20.04 12.70 -6.35
C ALA A 180 -18.95 13.44 -7.17
N PRO A 181 -18.67 13.01 -8.41
CA PRO A 181 -17.66 13.66 -9.25
C PRO A 181 -18.01 15.13 -9.53
N LEU A 182 -16.99 15.98 -9.59
CA LEU A 182 -17.11 17.42 -9.81
C LEU A 182 -17.30 17.75 -11.30
N CYS A 183 -18.36 17.21 -11.92
CA CYS A 183 -18.59 17.32 -13.37
C CYS A 183 -18.71 18.77 -13.87
N GLY A 184 -19.15 19.71 -13.03
CA GLY A 184 -19.24 21.14 -13.38
C GLY A 184 -17.87 21.78 -13.69
N GLU A 185 -16.83 21.34 -12.97
CA GLU A 185 -15.45 21.80 -13.06
C GLU A 185 -14.61 20.94 -14.02
N CYS A 186 -15.16 19.83 -14.51
CA CYS A 186 -14.42 18.89 -15.34
C CYS A 186 -14.05 19.50 -16.71
N PRO A 187 -12.74 19.61 -17.04
CA PRO A 187 -12.29 20.26 -18.27
C PRO A 187 -12.68 19.48 -19.55
N VAL A 188 -12.97 18.18 -19.41
CA VAL A 188 -13.35 17.30 -20.51
C VAL A 188 -14.84 16.91 -20.49
N LYS A 189 -15.67 17.63 -19.72
CA LYS A 189 -17.10 17.32 -19.57
C LYS A 189 -17.85 17.19 -20.89
N GLN A 190 -17.53 18.02 -21.88
CA GLN A 190 -18.14 18.03 -23.21
C GLN A 190 -17.87 16.75 -24.02
N HIS A 191 -16.82 15.99 -23.66
CA HIS A 191 -16.47 14.72 -24.29
C HIS A 191 -16.98 13.52 -23.48
N CYS A 192 -17.61 13.73 -22.32
CA CYS A 192 -18.00 12.69 -21.39
C CYS A 192 -19.40 12.14 -21.69
N GLN A 193 -19.47 10.91 -22.21
CA GLN A 193 -20.74 10.27 -22.54
C GLN A 193 -21.60 9.97 -21.31
N ALA A 194 -20.99 9.61 -20.17
CA ALA A 194 -21.73 9.42 -18.92
C ALA A 194 -22.41 10.72 -18.46
N GLN A 195 -21.71 11.85 -18.52
CA GLN A 195 -22.27 13.16 -18.14
C GLN A 195 -23.41 13.57 -19.10
N LEU A 196 -23.21 13.40 -20.41
CA LEU A 196 -24.25 13.68 -21.41
C LEU A 196 -25.52 12.85 -21.15
N ARG A 197 -25.37 11.60 -20.71
CA ARG A 197 -26.51 10.75 -20.33
C ARG A 197 -27.22 11.26 -19.09
N VAL A 198 -26.48 11.63 -18.03
CA VAL A 198 -27.04 12.20 -16.80
C VAL A 198 -27.80 13.50 -17.10
N GLU A 199 -27.26 14.39 -17.92
CA GLU A 199 -27.91 15.65 -18.30
C GLU A 199 -29.24 15.41 -19.04
N LYS A 200 -29.28 14.41 -19.93
CA LYS A 200 -30.52 14.00 -20.62
C LYS A 200 -31.57 13.45 -19.65
N GLU A 201 -31.15 12.59 -18.72
CA GLU A 201 -32.03 12.00 -17.72
C GLU A 201 -32.58 13.08 -16.76
N LEU A 202 -31.75 14.04 -16.33
CA LEU A 202 -32.16 15.17 -15.51
C LEU A 202 -33.12 16.11 -16.23
N ALA A 203 -32.86 16.43 -17.50
CA ALA A 203 -33.78 17.24 -18.30
C ALA A 203 -35.15 16.57 -18.42
N PHE A 204 -35.18 15.25 -18.65
CA PHE A 204 -36.42 14.47 -18.68
C PHE A 204 -37.12 14.40 -17.30
N ALA A 205 -36.36 14.25 -16.22
CA ALA A 205 -36.91 14.21 -14.85
C ALA A 205 -37.44 15.57 -14.38
N SER A 206 -36.78 16.67 -14.75
CA SER A 206 -37.22 18.03 -14.46
C SER A 206 -38.54 18.40 -15.15
N GLN A 207 -38.86 17.72 -16.24
CA GLN A 207 -40.17 17.80 -16.89
C GLN A 207 -41.26 17.01 -16.15
N LYS A 208 -40.89 16.15 -15.18
CA LYS A 208 -41.79 15.16 -14.59
C LYS A 208 -42.31 15.46 -13.17
N LEU A 209 -41.56 15.99 -12.20
CA LEU A 209 -42.05 15.99 -10.81
C LEU A 209 -41.58 17.16 -9.92
N PHE A 210 -42.55 17.97 -9.48
CA PHE A 210 -42.61 18.49 -8.12
C PHE A 210 -42.81 17.29 -7.15
N GLY A 211 -41.86 17.04 -6.24
CA GLY A 211 -42.02 16.04 -5.17
C GLY A 211 -40.73 15.79 -4.39
N LYS A 212 -40.72 16.14 -3.10
CA LYS A 212 -39.56 16.07 -2.19
C LYS A 212 -39.15 14.63 -1.86
N ALA A 213 -37.83 14.39 -1.79
CA ALA A 213 -37.25 13.21 -1.18
C ALA A 213 -37.07 13.40 0.34
N THR A 214 -37.40 12.37 1.12
CA THR A 214 -37.15 12.28 2.57
C THR A 214 -35.81 11.59 2.84
N PRO A 215 -35.02 11.99 3.86
CA PRO A 215 -33.78 11.32 4.20
C PRO A 215 -34.03 10.05 5.04
N VAL A 216 -33.22 9.02 4.83
CA VAL A 216 -33.16 7.80 5.64
C VAL A 216 -32.03 7.94 6.67
N PRO A 217 -32.23 7.59 7.96
CA PRO A 217 -31.19 7.66 8.98
C PRO A 217 -30.12 6.56 8.86
N ASP A 218 -28.92 6.90 9.31
CA ASP A 218 -27.69 6.09 9.31
C ASP A 218 -27.70 4.98 10.38
N VAL A 219 -26.99 3.88 10.14
CA VAL A 219 -27.08 2.59 10.87
C VAL A 219 -25.80 2.24 11.65
N GLU A 220 -25.04 3.25 12.08
CA GLU A 220 -23.75 3.06 12.78
C GLU A 220 -23.76 3.62 14.21
N ASP A 221 -24.84 3.37 14.95
CA ASP A 221 -24.88 3.62 16.40
C ASP A 221 -25.05 2.28 17.15
N CYS A 222 -23.92 1.70 17.57
CA CYS A 222 -23.89 0.56 18.49
C CYS A 222 -22.54 0.45 19.23
N GLY A 223 -22.54 0.83 20.51
CA GLY A 223 -22.00 -0.07 21.56
C GLY A 223 -20.66 0.26 22.23
N LYS A 224 -20.73 1.16 23.23
CA LYS A 224 -20.20 1.06 24.62
C LYS A 224 -18.68 0.95 24.95
N CYS A 225 -18.34 1.79 25.94
CA CYS A 225 -17.20 1.83 26.87
C CYS A 225 -16.83 0.46 27.51
N VAL A 226 -15.64 0.24 28.09
CA VAL A 226 -15.20 0.71 29.43
C VAL A 226 -13.65 0.61 29.55
N ALA A 227 -13.05 1.63 30.17
CA ALA A 227 -11.67 1.67 30.63
C ALA A 227 -11.47 0.85 31.92
N CYS A 228 -10.27 0.26 32.11
CA CYS A 228 -9.78 -0.06 33.45
C CYS A 228 -8.27 0.15 33.54
N SER A 229 -7.85 0.74 34.64
CA SER A 229 -6.53 1.30 34.94
C SER A 229 -5.62 0.35 35.73
N SER A 230 -4.32 0.43 35.40
CA SER A 230 -3.10 0.30 36.24
C SER A 230 -2.91 -0.86 37.23
N TRP A 231 -1.81 -1.61 37.06
CA TRP A 231 -0.86 -2.14 38.08
C TRP A 231 0.43 -2.51 37.30
N GLY A 232 1.69 -2.34 37.70
CA GLY A 232 2.42 -1.79 38.83
C GLY A 232 3.92 -1.94 38.45
N ALA A 233 4.78 -1.01 38.87
CA ALA A 233 6.17 -0.95 38.43
C ALA A 233 7.06 -2.08 39.01
N CYS A 234 7.83 -2.74 38.14
CA CYS A 234 9.09 -3.39 38.49
C CYS A 234 10.21 -2.52 37.91
N HIS A 235 11.27 -2.27 38.67
CA HIS A 235 12.31 -1.29 38.35
C HIS A 235 13.04 -1.60 37.03
N GLY A 236 12.77 -0.77 36.00
CA GLY A 236 13.44 -0.77 34.68
C GLY A 236 12.54 -0.16 33.60
N THR A 237 13.10 0.36 32.51
CA THR A 237 12.30 0.66 31.30
C THR A 237 11.77 -0.66 30.74
N PRO A 238 10.45 -0.81 30.51
CA PRO A 238 9.89 -2.05 30.01
C PRO A 238 10.47 -2.36 28.63
N GLN A 239 11.00 -3.57 28.49
CA GLN A 239 11.46 -4.14 27.22
C GLN A 239 10.49 -5.23 26.77
N TYR A 240 10.37 -5.40 25.47
CA TYR A 240 9.46 -6.31 24.80
C TYR A 240 10.24 -7.24 23.89
N LEU A 241 9.90 -8.52 23.92
CA LEU A 241 10.46 -9.50 23.01
C LEU A 241 9.71 -9.47 21.68
N ILE A 242 10.45 -9.28 20.59
CA ILE A 242 9.94 -9.39 19.23
C ILE A 242 10.71 -10.47 18.45
N VAL A 243 10.02 -11.09 17.50
CA VAL A 243 10.56 -12.11 16.58
C VAL A 243 10.41 -11.66 15.15
N GLN A 244 11.34 -12.06 14.28
CA GLN A 244 11.27 -11.76 12.86
C GLN A 244 10.53 -12.86 12.11
N ARG A 245 9.50 -12.48 11.33
CA ARG A 245 8.75 -13.40 10.47
C ARG A 245 9.64 -14.02 9.39
N PRO A 246 9.31 -15.23 8.90
CA PRO A 246 10.03 -15.87 7.79
C PRO A 246 10.20 -14.95 6.56
N SER A 247 11.21 -15.21 5.75
CA SER A 247 11.55 -14.39 4.57
C SER A 247 10.57 -14.49 3.39
N SER A 248 9.54 -15.33 3.52
CA SER A 248 8.44 -15.56 2.57
C SER A 248 7.10 -15.70 3.27
N GLY A 249 6.00 -15.37 2.59
CA GLY A 249 4.63 -15.47 3.11
C GLY A 249 4.05 -14.13 3.58
N LEU A 250 2.96 -14.19 4.36
CA LEU A 250 2.27 -13.00 4.87
C LEU A 250 3.21 -12.22 5.81
N LEU A 251 3.37 -10.91 5.55
CA LEU A 251 4.22 -9.99 6.31
C LEU A 251 5.69 -10.45 6.44
N ALA A 252 6.21 -11.10 5.39
CA ALA A 252 7.55 -11.66 5.36
C ALA A 252 8.66 -10.68 5.77
N GLY A 253 9.52 -11.10 6.69
CA GLY A 253 10.68 -10.33 7.16
C GLY A 253 10.38 -9.17 8.11
N LEU A 254 9.11 -8.96 8.49
CA LEU A 254 8.73 -7.98 9.51
C LEU A 254 8.92 -8.52 10.92
N TRP A 255 9.10 -7.60 11.85
CA TRP A 255 9.10 -7.91 13.27
C TRP A 255 7.66 -7.97 13.80
N GLU A 256 7.42 -8.90 14.71
CA GLU A 256 6.15 -9.05 15.40
C GLU A 256 6.34 -9.53 16.83
N PHE A 257 5.32 -9.38 17.67
CA PHE A 257 5.28 -10.11 18.92
C PHE A 257 5.16 -11.62 18.63
N PRO A 258 5.77 -12.49 19.46
CA PRO A 258 5.59 -13.93 19.36
C PRO A 258 4.11 -14.29 19.24
N SER A 259 3.72 -14.89 18.12
CA SER A 259 2.33 -15.21 17.82
C SER A 259 2.18 -16.63 17.31
N LEU A 260 1.06 -17.27 17.65
CA LEU A 260 0.72 -18.62 17.23
C LEU A 260 -0.69 -18.62 16.63
N PRO A 261 -0.92 -19.33 15.51
CA PRO A 261 -2.27 -19.56 15.02
C PRO A 261 -3.06 -20.36 16.05
N LEU A 262 -4.15 -19.80 16.57
CA LEU A 262 -5.09 -20.55 17.39
C LEU A 262 -5.98 -21.41 16.46
N ALA A 263 -5.86 -22.73 16.59
CA ALA A 263 -6.85 -23.66 16.04
C ALA A 263 -8.14 -23.59 16.87
N GLN A 264 -9.29 -23.87 16.24
CA GLN A 264 -10.63 -23.71 16.85
C GLN A 264 -10.84 -24.52 18.15
N ASP A 265 -9.99 -25.51 18.44
CA ASP A 265 -10.14 -26.44 19.56
C ASP A 265 -9.06 -26.33 20.66
N LEU A 266 -8.14 -25.35 20.56
CA LEU A 266 -7.05 -25.18 21.54
C LEU A 266 -7.32 -23.99 22.48
N GLN A 267 -7.20 -24.24 23.79
CA GLN A 267 -7.18 -23.18 24.81
C GLN A 267 -5.86 -22.40 24.67
N ALA A 268 -5.92 -21.08 24.51
CA ALA A 268 -4.76 -20.23 24.26
C ALA A 268 -3.68 -20.36 25.36
N GLU A 269 -4.11 -20.60 26.60
CA GLU A 269 -3.27 -20.81 27.78
C GLU A 269 -2.36 -22.05 27.59
N HIS A 270 -2.88 -23.10 26.94
CA HIS A 270 -2.10 -24.31 26.66
C HIS A 270 -1.03 -24.06 25.59
N CYS A 271 -1.32 -23.24 24.59
CA CYS A 271 -0.35 -22.87 23.54
C CYS A 271 0.77 -21.97 24.07
N ILE A 272 0.47 -21.05 24.99
CA ILE A 272 1.46 -20.16 25.62
C ILE A 272 2.47 -20.96 26.45
N LEU A 273 1.99 -21.96 27.22
CA LEU A 273 2.84 -22.87 28.01
C LEU A 273 3.73 -23.78 27.16
N CYS A 274 3.36 -24.04 25.89
CA CYS A 274 4.20 -24.80 24.96
C CYS A 274 5.34 -23.97 24.35
N TYR A 275 5.22 -22.64 24.34
CA TYR A 275 6.19 -21.73 23.70
C TYR A 275 7.21 -21.15 24.70
N LEU A 276 6.84 -21.07 25.98
CA LEU A 276 7.70 -20.58 27.06
C LEU A 276 7.57 -21.50 28.29
N PRO A 277 8.68 -21.95 28.91
CA PRO A 277 8.62 -22.80 30.11
C PRO A 277 7.82 -22.15 31.24
N ALA A 278 6.93 -22.92 31.87
CA ALA A 278 6.07 -22.49 32.99
C ALA A 278 6.82 -21.80 34.15
N ALA A 279 8.12 -22.05 34.30
CA ALA A 279 8.98 -21.50 35.33
C ALA A 279 9.37 -20.02 35.13
N LEU A 280 9.01 -19.39 34.01
CA LEU A 280 9.41 -18.01 33.67
C LEU A 280 8.29 -16.96 33.86
N PHE A 281 7.06 -17.38 34.19
CA PHE A 281 5.92 -16.48 34.23
C PHE A 281 5.70 -15.86 35.61
N VAL A 282 5.67 -14.52 35.65
CA VAL A 282 5.37 -13.75 36.87
C VAL A 282 3.88 -13.38 36.94
N CYS A 283 3.27 -13.06 35.81
CA CYS A 283 1.85 -12.68 35.73
C CYS A 283 1.30 -12.89 34.30
N LEU A 284 0.08 -13.42 34.19
CA LEU A 284 -0.68 -13.51 32.93
C LEU A 284 -1.88 -12.56 33.02
N SER A 285 -2.00 -11.61 32.09
CA SER A 285 -3.14 -10.69 32.02
C SER A 285 -4.36 -11.33 31.35
N ILE A 286 -5.55 -10.76 31.62
CA ILE A 286 -6.79 -11.09 30.89
C ILE A 286 -6.60 -10.79 29.40
N PRO A 287 -7.03 -11.69 28.48
CA PRO A 287 -6.87 -11.46 27.06
C PRO A 287 -7.67 -10.26 26.57
N SER A 288 -7.04 -9.44 25.72
CA SER A 288 -7.74 -8.43 24.92
C SER A 288 -7.84 -8.89 23.46
N GLN A 289 -8.78 -8.31 22.70
CA GLN A 289 -8.96 -8.63 21.29
C GLN A 289 -8.66 -7.43 20.40
N VAL A 290 -7.84 -7.64 19.38
CA VAL A 290 -7.53 -6.64 18.35
C VAL A 290 -7.92 -7.21 16.99
N ILE A 291 -8.84 -6.54 16.30
CA ILE A 291 -9.26 -6.92 14.94
C ILE A 291 -8.44 -6.13 13.93
N HIS A 292 -7.83 -6.84 12.98
CA HIS A 292 -7.13 -6.25 11.85
C HIS A 292 -7.62 -6.85 10.53
N ILE A 293 -7.96 -5.96 9.60
CA ILE A 293 -8.49 -6.36 8.29
C ILE A 293 -7.43 -6.09 7.24
N PHE A 294 -6.99 -7.15 6.56
CA PHE A 294 -6.26 -7.08 5.31
C PHE A 294 -7.26 -7.19 4.16
N SER A 295 -6.88 -6.75 2.95
CA SER A 295 -7.75 -6.79 1.76
C SER A 295 -8.30 -8.17 1.40
N HIS A 296 -7.69 -9.24 1.90
CA HIS A 296 -8.02 -10.63 1.58
C HIS A 296 -8.13 -11.55 2.82
N ILE A 297 -7.88 -11.03 4.04
CA ILE A 297 -7.88 -11.83 5.28
C ILE A 297 -8.36 -10.96 6.43
N HIS A 298 -9.26 -11.50 7.26
CA HIS A 298 -9.65 -10.91 8.53
C HIS A 298 -8.90 -11.65 9.64
N GLN A 299 -8.10 -10.93 10.43
CA GLN A 299 -7.37 -11.51 11.56
C GLN A 299 -7.85 -10.90 12.87
N THR A 300 -8.16 -11.77 13.84
CA THR A 300 -8.43 -11.40 15.22
C THR A 300 -7.26 -11.86 16.06
N TYR A 301 -6.54 -10.91 16.64
CA TYR A 301 -5.48 -11.18 17.61
C TYR A 301 -6.09 -11.26 19.00
N VAL A 302 -5.80 -12.35 19.70
CA VAL A 302 -6.07 -12.48 21.14
C VAL A 302 -4.73 -12.22 21.84
N VAL A 303 -4.64 -11.10 22.55
CA VAL A 303 -3.39 -10.59 23.10
C VAL A 303 -3.31 -10.95 24.57
N TYR A 304 -2.22 -11.63 24.95
CA TYR A 304 -1.88 -11.94 26.33
C TYR A 304 -0.60 -11.19 26.70
N SER A 305 -0.63 -10.43 27.80
CA SER A 305 0.57 -9.81 28.36
C SER A 305 1.16 -10.72 29.42
N LEU A 306 2.47 -10.97 29.30
CA LEU A 306 3.24 -11.85 30.16
C LEU A 306 4.43 -11.06 30.71
N SER A 307 4.55 -10.99 32.03
CA SER A 307 5.77 -10.50 32.67
C SER A 307 6.73 -11.66 32.91
N LEU A 308 7.97 -11.51 32.47
CA LEU A 308 9.03 -12.52 32.57
C LEU A 308 10.11 -12.04 33.55
N ASP A 309 10.57 -12.93 34.43
CA ASP A 309 11.73 -12.67 35.30
C ASP A 309 13.00 -13.19 34.59
N GLY A 310 13.67 -12.30 33.85
CA GLY A 310 14.96 -12.54 33.19
C GLY A 310 14.95 -12.47 31.66
N ASP A 311 16.14 -12.36 31.06
CA ASP A 311 16.32 -12.32 29.60
C ASP A 311 16.03 -13.69 28.99
N VAL A 312 14.85 -13.84 28.39
CA VAL A 312 14.52 -15.03 27.61
C VAL A 312 15.09 -14.89 26.21
N THR A 313 15.92 -15.84 25.81
CA THR A 313 16.35 -15.99 24.41
C THR A 313 15.59 -17.15 23.79
N LEU A 314 14.76 -16.89 22.79
CA LEU A 314 14.10 -17.96 22.03
C LEU A 314 15.14 -18.67 21.16
N ASP A 315 14.96 -19.97 20.92
CA ASP A 315 15.89 -20.79 20.13
C ASP A 315 16.15 -20.14 18.75
N PRO A 316 17.40 -19.69 18.48
CA PRO A 316 17.77 -19.04 17.22
C PRO A 316 17.48 -19.86 15.96
N ALA A 317 17.33 -21.18 16.10
CA ALA A 317 17.03 -22.08 14.98
C ALA A 317 15.60 -21.91 14.41
N SER A 318 14.70 -21.24 15.14
CA SER A 318 13.28 -21.12 14.78
C SER A 318 12.92 -19.78 14.13
N SER A 319 13.43 -18.65 14.62
CA SER A 319 13.35 -17.30 14.04
C SER A 319 14.26 -16.33 14.83
N PRO A 320 14.87 -15.31 14.20
CA PRO A 320 15.62 -14.27 14.91
C PRO A 320 14.73 -13.56 15.93
N SER A 321 15.23 -13.34 17.16
CA SER A 321 14.50 -12.65 18.24
C SER A 321 15.37 -11.58 18.90
N ARG A 322 14.74 -10.50 19.40
CA ARG A 322 15.43 -9.44 20.15
C ARG A 322 14.51 -8.75 21.16
N TRP A 323 15.09 -8.25 22.24
CA TRP A 323 14.42 -7.37 23.19
C TRP A 323 14.53 -5.93 22.73
N VAL A 324 13.42 -5.19 22.79
CA VAL A 324 13.33 -3.78 22.38
C VAL A 324 12.57 -2.96 23.41
N THR A 325 12.97 -1.72 23.61
CA THR A 325 12.16 -0.71 24.31
C THR A 325 10.93 -0.33 23.48
N VAL A 326 9.97 0.41 24.07
CA VAL A 326 8.81 0.95 23.33
C VAL A 326 9.25 1.81 22.13
N GLU A 327 10.28 2.64 22.32
CA GLU A 327 10.79 3.54 21.29
C GLU A 327 11.41 2.76 20.14
N GLU A 328 12.24 1.75 20.45
CA GLU A 328 12.84 0.84 19.47
C GLU A 328 11.80 -0.04 18.77
N PHE A 329 10.72 -0.43 19.45
CA PHE A 329 9.61 -1.15 18.86
C PHE A 329 8.91 -0.31 17.80
N HIS A 330 8.59 0.95 18.11
CA HIS A 330 7.97 1.86 17.15
C HIS A 330 8.88 2.21 15.96
N ALA A 331 10.20 2.20 16.17
CA ALA A 331 11.20 2.36 15.13
C ALA A 331 11.42 1.10 14.28
N SER A 332 11.14 -0.09 14.82
CA SER A 332 11.30 -1.37 14.14
C SER A 332 10.30 -1.54 12.99
N ALA A 333 10.65 -2.39 12.02
CA ALA A 333 9.79 -2.74 10.89
C ALA A 333 8.62 -3.67 11.30
N VAL A 334 7.70 -3.16 12.11
CA VAL A 334 6.50 -3.86 12.57
C VAL A 334 5.27 -3.50 11.73
N SER A 335 4.29 -4.41 11.64
CA SER A 335 3.06 -4.17 10.89
C SER A 335 2.12 -3.19 11.62
N THR A 336 1.18 -2.60 10.88
CA THR A 336 0.11 -1.78 11.48
C THR A 336 -0.78 -2.56 12.45
N ALA A 337 -0.88 -3.88 12.30
CA ALA A 337 -1.57 -4.72 13.26
C ALA A 337 -0.79 -4.79 14.58
N MET A 338 0.53 -5.02 14.50
CA MET A 338 1.40 -5.09 15.67
C MET A 338 1.57 -3.76 16.39
N LYS A 339 1.40 -2.62 15.71
CA LYS A 339 1.35 -1.30 16.37
C LYS A 339 0.05 -1.05 17.14
N LYS A 340 -1.02 -1.81 16.85
CA LYS A 340 -2.31 -1.74 17.57
C LYS A 340 -2.35 -2.67 18.78
N VAL A 341 -1.62 -3.78 18.70
CA VAL A 341 -1.34 -4.71 19.80
C VAL A 341 -0.42 -4.03 20.79
#